data_AF-A0AAE4CQL5-F1
#
_entry.id   AF-A0AAE4CQL5-F1
#
_cell.length_a   1.000
_cell.length_b   1.000
_cell.length_c   1.000
_cell.angle_alpha   90.00
_cell.angle_beta   90.00
_cell.angle_gamma   90.00
#
_symmetry.space_group_name_H-M   'P 1'
#
loop_
_entity.id
_entity.type
_entity.pdbx_description
1 polymer ?
#
loop_
_entity_poly.entity_id
_entity_poly.type
_entity_poly.pdbx_seq_one_letter_code
_entity_poly.pdbx_strand_id
1 'polypeptide(L)'
;MPDMDTALKEAMNIDGAVGVALVDYTSGMALGVAGGTKELDLTVAAAGNTDVVRAKLRAMEMLNLKDGIEDILITLGGQYHLIRPLTGRSGKGLFLYLALLKNRANLAMARHQLKKIEEDLDV
;
A
#
# COMPACT_ATOMS: atom_id res chain seq x y z
N MET A 1 -16.83 8.28 -6.90
CA MET A 1 -15.80 7.41 -6.30
C MET A 1 -15.18 6.60 -7.41
N PRO A 2 -13.85 6.64 -7.58
CA PRO A 2 -13.14 5.76 -8.50
C PRO A 2 -13.31 4.28 -8.14
N ASP A 3 -13.41 3.43 -9.16
CA ASP A 3 -13.28 1.98 -8.99
C ASP A 3 -11.79 1.58 -8.77
N MET A 4 -11.56 0.32 -8.41
CA MET A 4 -10.22 -0.22 -8.13
C MET A 4 -9.21 0.10 -9.24
N ASP A 5 -9.58 -0.09 -10.51
CA ASP A 5 -8.69 0.14 -11.65
C ASP A 5 -8.28 1.61 -11.77
N THR A 6 -9.22 2.52 -11.49
CA THR A 6 -8.95 3.96 -11.49
C THR A 6 -7.98 4.33 -10.37
N ALA A 7 -8.19 3.82 -9.15
CA ALA A 7 -7.29 4.06 -8.02
C ALA A 7 -5.86 3.54 -8.27
N LEU A 8 -5.72 2.35 -8.87
CA LEU A 8 -4.39 1.81 -9.23
C LEU A 8 -3.70 2.67 -10.31
N LYS A 9 -4.44 3.17 -11.29
CA LYS A 9 -3.90 4.11 -12.30
C LYS A 9 -3.45 5.42 -11.68
N GLU A 10 -4.25 6.00 -10.79
CA GLU A 10 -3.89 7.22 -10.07
C GLU A 10 -2.64 7.03 -9.20
N ALA A 11 -2.52 5.89 -8.52
CA ALA A 11 -1.35 5.57 -7.72
C ALA A 11 -0.09 5.38 -8.59
N MET A 12 -0.23 4.86 -9.81
CA MET A 12 0.88 4.78 -10.77
C MET A 12 1.31 6.15 -11.32
N ASN A 13 0.47 7.18 -11.22
CA ASN A 13 0.83 8.55 -11.60
C ASN A 13 1.61 9.28 -10.50
N ILE A 14 1.79 8.67 -9.33
CA ILE A 14 2.66 9.22 -8.28
C ILE A 14 4.10 9.18 -8.78
N ASP A 15 4.81 10.31 -8.67
CA ASP A 15 6.18 10.42 -9.17
C ASP A 15 7.10 9.37 -8.55
N GLY A 16 7.78 8.62 -9.43
CA GLY A 16 8.67 7.53 -9.06
C GLY A 16 7.97 6.20 -8.78
N ALA A 17 6.64 6.09 -8.95
CA ALA A 17 5.93 4.81 -8.83
C ALA A 17 6.44 3.80 -9.85
N VAL A 18 6.77 2.60 -9.34
CA VAL A 18 7.17 1.46 -10.17
C VAL A 18 6.21 0.29 -10.07
N GLY A 19 5.35 0.28 -9.05
CA GLY A 19 4.27 -0.69 -8.96
C GLY A 19 3.38 -0.42 -7.78
N VAL A 20 2.11 -0.80 -7.93
CA VAL A 20 1.08 -0.67 -6.91
C VAL A 20 0.21 -1.92 -6.89
N ALA A 21 -0.26 -2.31 -5.71
CA ALA A 21 -1.23 -3.38 -5.52
C ALA A 21 -2.29 -2.98 -4.49
N LEU A 22 -3.53 -3.41 -4.72
CA LEU A 22 -4.56 -3.49 -3.68
C LEU A 22 -4.56 -4.92 -3.14
N VAL A 23 -4.44 -5.08 -1.82
CA VAL A 23 -4.17 -6.36 -1.18
C VAL A 23 -5.15 -6.60 -0.04
N ASP A 24 -5.69 -7.81 0.04
CA ASP A 24 -6.42 -8.30 1.22
C ASP A 24 -5.44 -8.85 2.26
N TYR A 25 -5.32 -8.19 3.41
CA TYR A 25 -4.36 -8.62 4.46
C TYR A 25 -4.80 -9.91 5.17
N THR A 26 -6.01 -10.41 4.95
CA THR A 26 -6.55 -11.65 5.52
C THR A 26 -6.16 -12.87 4.69
N SER A 27 -6.07 -12.73 3.36
CA SER A 27 -5.65 -13.81 2.45
C SER A 27 -4.20 -13.65 1.95
N GLY A 28 -3.67 -12.42 1.94
CA GLY A 28 -2.41 -12.09 1.27
C GLY A 28 -2.54 -11.96 -0.25
N MET A 29 -3.77 -11.97 -0.77
CA MET A 29 -4.07 -11.91 -2.19
C MET A 29 -4.03 -10.48 -2.70
N ALA A 30 -3.30 -10.26 -3.81
CA ALA A 30 -3.42 -9.03 -4.57
C ALA A 30 -4.73 -9.08 -5.38
N LEU A 31 -5.67 -8.19 -5.05
CA LEU A 31 -6.96 -8.06 -5.73
C LEU A 31 -6.83 -7.33 -7.07
N GLY A 32 -5.85 -6.43 -7.15
CA GLY A 32 -5.48 -5.73 -8.38
C GLY A 32 -4.04 -5.23 -8.29
N VAL A 33 -3.36 -5.18 -9.44
CA VAL A 33 -1.98 -4.72 -9.56
C VAL A 33 -1.82 -3.81 -10.77
N ALA A 34 -0.93 -2.84 -10.67
CA ALA A 34 -0.48 -2.04 -11.81
C ALA A 34 1.03 -1.78 -11.71
N GLY A 35 1.71 -1.76 -12.87
CA GLY A 35 3.17 -1.66 -12.93
C GLY A 35 3.86 -2.97 -12.58
N GLY A 36 4.96 -2.88 -11.84
CA GLY A 36 5.88 -3.99 -11.57
C GLY A 36 7.11 -3.94 -12.47
N THR A 37 8.14 -4.68 -12.08
CA THR A 37 9.37 -4.84 -12.87
C THR A 37 9.76 -6.30 -12.87
N LYS A 38 10.75 -6.68 -13.69
CA LYS A 38 11.27 -8.06 -13.67
C LYS A 38 11.82 -8.46 -12.29
N GLU A 39 12.34 -7.50 -11.53
CA GLU A 39 12.84 -7.72 -10.17
C GLU A 39 11.77 -7.51 -9.07
N LEU A 40 10.58 -6.99 -9.41
CA LEU A 40 9.51 -6.70 -8.46
C LEU A 40 8.19 -7.33 -8.92
N ASP A 41 7.98 -8.58 -8.50
CA ASP A 41 6.69 -9.26 -8.59
C ASP A 41 5.76 -8.72 -7.50
N LEU A 42 4.71 -8.01 -7.92
CA LEU A 42 3.76 -7.36 -7.01
C LEU A 42 2.89 -8.36 -6.25
N THR A 43 2.63 -9.55 -6.80
CA THR A 43 1.86 -10.59 -6.11
C THR A 43 2.69 -11.18 -4.97
N VAL A 44 3.97 -11.46 -5.22
CA VAL A 44 4.91 -11.92 -4.18
C VAL A 44 5.12 -10.84 -3.13
N ALA A 45 5.32 -9.59 -3.56
CA ALA A 45 5.47 -8.46 -2.64
C ALA A 45 4.21 -8.23 -1.78
N ALA A 46 3.01 -8.37 -2.35
CA ALA A 46 1.74 -8.28 -1.62
C ALA A 46 1.65 -9.34 -0.51
N ALA A 47 1.97 -10.60 -0.83
CA ALA A 47 1.99 -11.68 0.14
C ALA A 47 3.00 -11.42 1.27
N GLY A 48 4.24 -11.03 0.94
CA GLY A 48 5.25 -10.73 1.95
C GLY A 48 4.91 -9.53 2.83
N ASN A 49 4.36 -8.45 2.26
CA ASN A 49 3.95 -7.28 3.02
C ASN A 49 2.72 -7.52 3.90
N THR A 50 1.89 -8.51 3.55
CA THR A 50 0.78 -8.94 4.41
C THR A 50 1.29 -9.45 5.75
N ASP A 51 2.42 -10.17 5.77
CA ASP A 51 3.02 -10.64 7.02
C ASP A 51 3.55 -9.48 7.87
N VAL A 52 4.09 -8.43 7.23
CA VAL A 52 4.52 -7.20 7.93
C VAL A 52 3.34 -6.51 8.61
N VAL A 53 2.23 -6.33 7.89
CA VAL A 53 1.00 -5.73 8.44
C VAL A 53 0.48 -6.54 9.60
N ARG A 54 0.36 -7.87 9.44
CA ARG A 54 -0.11 -8.77 10.51
C ARG A 54 0.79 -8.76 11.72
N ALA A 55 2.11 -8.79 11.53
CA ALA A 55 3.06 -8.72 12.63
C ALA A 55 2.88 -7.42 13.43
N LYS A 56 2.70 -6.28 12.75
CA LYS A 56 2.46 -5.01 13.43
C LYS A 56 1.12 -4.98 14.17
N LEU A 57 0.04 -5.48 13.56
CA LEU A 57 -1.28 -5.58 14.21
C LEU A 57 -1.22 -6.42 15.49
N ARG A 58 -0.56 -7.59 15.44
CA ARG A 58 -0.34 -8.44 16.63
C ARG A 58 0.46 -7.71 17.71
N ALA A 59 1.51 -7.00 17.33
CA ALA A 59 2.30 -6.22 18.28
C ALA A 59 1.47 -5.10 18.94
N MET A 60 0.57 -4.45 18.20
CA MET A 60 -0.34 -3.44 18.75
C MET A 60 -1.32 -4.05 19.76
N GLU A 61 -1.86 -5.23 19.46
CA GLU A 61 -2.72 -5.98 20.38
C GLU A 61 -1.97 -6.36 21.68
N MET A 62 -0.76 -6.91 21.56
CA MET A 62 0.07 -7.28 22.72
C MET A 62 0.42 -6.07 23.60
N LEU A 63 0.58 -4.89 23.00
CA LEU A 63 0.87 -3.64 23.69
C LEU A 63 -0.40 -2.88 24.14
N ASN A 64 -1.60 -3.42 23.84
CA ASN A 64 -2.90 -2.80 24.11
C ASN A 64 -3.02 -1.37 23.53
N LEU A 65 -2.47 -1.15 22.33
CA LEU A 65 -2.58 0.12 21.62
C LEU A 65 -3.97 0.28 21.00
N LYS A 66 -4.67 1.36 21.35
CA LYS A 66 -6.03 1.68 20.85
C LYS A 66 -6.00 2.60 19.63
N ASP A 67 -5.04 2.37 18.75
CA ASP A 67 -4.79 3.20 17.56
C ASP A 67 -4.81 2.37 16.28
N GLY A 68 -4.77 3.01 15.11
CA GLY A 68 -4.67 2.40 13.80
C GLY A 68 -3.28 2.56 13.18
N ILE A 69 -3.00 1.76 12.16
CA ILE A 69 -1.84 1.99 11.30
C ILE A 69 -2.26 3.03 10.25
N GLU A 70 -1.66 4.22 10.29
CA GLU A 70 -1.89 5.24 9.25
C GLU A 70 -1.20 4.86 7.93
N ASP A 71 0.08 4.51 8.01
CA ASP A 71 0.83 3.83 6.95
C ASP A 71 2.07 3.14 7.54
N ILE A 72 2.72 2.31 6.73
CA ILE A 72 4.04 1.75 6.99
C ILE A 72 4.95 2.18 5.86
N LEU A 73 6.09 2.79 6.22
CA LEU A 73 7.17 3.11 5.29
C LEU A 73 8.34 2.16 5.54
N ILE A 74 8.73 1.43 4.49
CA ILE A 74 9.98 0.68 4.45
C ILE A 74 10.91 1.38 3.45
N THR A 75 12.10 1.74 3.90
CA THR A 75 13.12 2.39 3.07
C THR A 75 14.23 1.42 2.75
N LEU A 76 14.43 1.15 1.46
CA LEU A 76 15.58 0.40 0.94
C LEU A 76 16.64 1.36 0.40
N GLY A 77 17.76 0.80 -0.07
CA GLY A 77 18.84 1.59 -0.68
C GLY A 77 18.35 2.42 -1.88
N GLY A 78 17.55 1.82 -2.76
CA GLY A 78 17.05 2.46 -3.99
C GLY A 78 15.54 2.71 -4.04
N GLN A 79 14.77 2.21 -3.08
CA GLN A 79 13.30 2.23 -3.15
C GLN A 79 12.66 2.65 -1.83
N TYR A 80 11.48 3.26 -1.93
CA TYR A 80 10.54 3.35 -0.83
C TYR A 80 9.38 2.38 -1.09
N HIS A 81 8.90 1.76 -0.02
CA HIS A 81 7.72 0.91 -0.03
C HIS A 81 6.74 1.49 0.98
N LEU A 82 5.58 1.89 0.50
CA LEU A 82 4.48 2.41 1.30
C LEU A 82 3.38 1.36 1.37
N ILE A 83 2.88 1.11 2.58
CA ILE A 83 1.72 0.27 2.84
C ILE A 83 0.69 1.15 3.52
N ARG A 84 -0.48 1.33 2.90
CA ARG A 84 -1.55 2.16 3.43
C ARG A 84 -2.82 1.34 3.62
N PRO A 85 -3.20 0.99 4.86
CA PRO A 85 -4.48 0.36 5.15
C PRO A 85 -5.64 1.23 4.68
N LEU A 86 -6.68 0.61 4.13
CA LEU A 86 -7.93 1.30 3.81
C LEU A 86 -8.73 1.48 5.11
N THR A 87 -9.18 2.70 5.35
CA THR A 87 -9.95 3.10 6.52
C THR A 87 -11.44 3.30 6.22
N GLY A 88 -11.81 3.37 4.93
CA GLY A 88 -13.20 3.41 4.47
C GLY A 88 -13.99 2.15 4.85
N ARG A 89 -15.33 2.29 4.94
CA ARG A 89 -16.22 1.19 5.37
C ARG A 89 -16.15 -0.04 4.46
N SER A 90 -16.05 0.18 3.15
CA SER A 90 -15.91 -0.84 2.10
C SER A 90 -14.53 -1.50 2.10
N GLY A 91 -13.48 -0.75 2.45
CA GLY A 91 -12.09 -1.20 2.38
C GLY A 91 -11.57 -1.95 3.62
N LYS A 92 -12.44 -2.32 4.57
CA LYS A 92 -12.00 -2.94 5.82
C LYS A 92 -11.27 -4.24 5.54
N GLY A 93 -9.98 -4.22 5.84
CA GLY A 93 -9.09 -5.34 5.63
C GLY A 93 -8.43 -5.42 4.27
N LEU A 94 -8.38 -4.29 3.59
CA LEU A 94 -7.53 -4.07 2.43
C LEU A 94 -6.41 -3.08 2.77
N PHE A 95 -5.35 -3.10 1.99
CA PHE A 95 -4.33 -2.06 1.97
C PHE A 95 -3.80 -1.83 0.57
N LEU A 96 -3.38 -0.60 0.29
CA LEU A 96 -2.57 -0.27 -0.87
C LEU A 96 -1.09 -0.50 -0.56
N TYR A 97 -0.40 -1.20 -1.44
CA TYR A 97 1.04 -1.32 -1.45
C TYR A 97 1.58 -0.53 -2.64
N LEU A 98 2.48 0.42 -2.42
CA LEU A 98 3.11 1.25 -3.44
C LEU A 98 4.63 1.17 -3.32
N ALA A 99 5.30 0.78 -4.41
CA ALA A 99 6.75 0.81 -4.54
C ALA A 99 7.19 2.02 -5.38
N LEU A 100 8.20 2.73 -4.90
CA LEU A 100 8.69 3.99 -5.45
C LEU A 100 10.21 3.95 -5.62
N LEU A 101 10.74 4.51 -6.71
CA LEU A 101 12.17 4.79 -6.85
C LEU A 101 12.57 6.01 -6.02
N LYS A 102 13.50 5.81 -5.09
CA LYS A 102 13.93 6.83 -4.12
C LYS A 102 14.57 8.06 -4.78
N ASN A 103 15.23 7.88 -5.91
CA ASN A 103 15.89 8.97 -6.65
C ASN A 103 14.93 9.82 -7.50
N ARG A 104 13.66 9.43 -7.60
CA ARG A 104 12.62 10.16 -8.35
C ARG A 104 11.47 10.62 -7.47
N ALA A 105 11.09 9.82 -6.48
CA ALA A 105 9.91 10.09 -5.68
C ALA A 105 10.11 11.21 -4.66
N ASN A 106 9.14 12.13 -4.60
CA ASN A 106 8.96 12.99 -3.43
C ASN A 106 8.11 12.25 -2.41
N LEU A 107 8.73 11.75 -1.34
CA LEU A 107 8.08 10.90 -0.34
C LEU A 107 6.88 11.59 0.35
N ALA A 108 6.99 12.88 0.65
CA ALA A 108 5.90 13.61 1.30
C ALA A 108 4.68 13.72 0.38
N MET A 109 4.91 14.05 -0.90
CA MET A 109 3.86 14.09 -1.91
C MET A 109 3.27 12.71 -2.18
N ALA A 110 4.10 11.67 -2.25
CA ALA A 110 3.64 10.30 -2.45
C ALA A 110 2.71 9.83 -1.32
N ARG A 111 3.06 10.08 -0.05
CA ARG A 111 2.19 9.76 1.09
C ARG A 111 0.87 10.54 1.05
N HIS A 112 0.94 11.82 0.70
CA HIS A 112 -0.25 12.67 0.58
C HIS A 112 -1.19 12.21 -0.53
N GLN A 113 -0.65 11.90 -1.72
CA GLN A 113 -1.43 11.43 -2.86
C GLN A 113 -2.01 10.04 -2.59
N LEU A 114 -1.23 9.11 -2.03
CA LEU A 114 -1.70 7.77 -1.68
C LEU A 114 -2.80 7.82 -0.62
N LYS A 115 -2.73 8.76 0.34
CA LYS A 115 -3.82 9.03 1.28
C LYS A 115 -5.10 9.43 0.59
N LYS A 116 -5.03 10.39 -0.33
CA LYS A 116 -6.19 10.83 -1.07
C LYS A 116 -6.83 9.70 -1.88
N ILE A 117 -6.01 8.90 -2.56
CA ILE A 117 -6.48 7.73 -3.32
C ILE A 117 -7.18 6.72 -2.42
N GLU A 118 -6.63 6.45 -1.23
CA GLU A 118 -7.25 5.57 -0.24
C GLU A 118 -8.59 6.11 0.28
N GLU A 119 -8.70 7.41 0.52
CA GLU A 119 -9.94 8.06 0.97
C GLU A 119 -11.04 8.06 -0.10
N ASP A 120 -10.67 8.15 -1.38
CA ASP A 120 -11.60 8.21 -2.52
C ASP A 120 -12.03 6.82 -3.04
N LEU A 121 -11.28 5.77 -2.71
CA LEU A 121 -11.51 4.40 -3.20
C LEU A 121 -12.75 3.76 -2.56
N ASP A 122 -13.70 3.36 -3.41
CA ASP A 122 -14.84 2.52 -3.01
C ASP A 122 -14.65 1.10 -3.54
N VAL A 123 -14.79 0.10 -2.66
CA VAL A 123 -14.54 -1.33 -2.95
C VAL A 123 -15.75 -2.18 -2.63
#